data_AF-A0A6I9QX76-F1
#
_entry.id   AF-A0A6I9QX76-F1
#
_cell.length_a   1.000
_cell.length_b   1.000
_cell.length_c   1.000
_cell.angle_alpha   90.00
_cell.angle_beta   90.00
_cell.angle_gamma   90.00
#
_symmetry.space_group_name_H-M   'P 1'
#
loop_
_entity.id
_entity.type
_entity.pdbx_description
1 polymer ?
#
loop_
_entity_poly.entity_id
_entity_poly.type
_entity_poly.pdbx_seq_one_letter_code
_entity_poly.pdbx_strand_id
1 'polypeptide(L)'
;MACLKISAVRKLESGHCCVIPSYVSSDRLWPQRLAYKHYVSVTSAQQCKFISVIYPTHPLFRRHSSWRVLAAPVSLDEEPSSLSEGENFDGTSETVSDDASEMLLPRKLKSDELKSLLADAERQKLTRKLSEANQYNRFLKRQLQIKEDALVKFKSELAVLELELQALVGLAEEIANSGVQLGSRKINGKYIQSHLLSRLEAVHEKAKEQIKDVDLLKFEEITLFWVGMAESVQVMGSFDGWTQGEEMSPEYSGDYARFSTTLKLRPGRYEIKFLVDGEWQLSPEFPTVGEGMMKNNLLVVE
;
A
#
# COMPACT_ATOMS: atom_id res chain seq x y z
N MET A 1 -27.99 -68.53 69.44
CA MET A 1 -26.69 -69.19 69.74
C MET A 1 -25.64 -68.68 68.76
N ALA A 2 -24.47 -68.34 69.30
CA ALA A 2 -23.16 -68.18 68.67
C ALA A 2 -22.89 -67.07 67.62
N CYS A 3 -22.36 -65.95 68.15
CA CYS A 3 -21.02 -65.39 67.89
C CYS A 3 -20.65 -64.55 66.64
N LEU A 4 -20.48 -63.24 66.93
CA LEU A 4 -19.23 -62.45 66.91
C LEU A 4 -18.56 -61.99 65.59
N LYS A 5 -18.51 -60.66 65.46
CA LYS A 5 -17.33 -59.74 65.42
C LYS A 5 -17.16 -58.82 64.18
N ILE A 6 -16.99 -57.55 64.55
CA ILE A 6 -16.61 -56.29 63.88
C ILE A 6 -15.25 -56.47 63.12
N SER A 7 -14.84 -55.80 62.03
CA SER A 7 -14.82 -54.36 61.66
C SER A 7 -14.28 -54.13 60.23
N ALA A 8 -14.74 -53.03 59.59
CA ALA A 8 -14.06 -52.04 58.72
C ALA A 8 -13.33 -52.51 57.43
N VAL A 9 -13.35 -51.83 56.26
CA VAL A 9 -12.97 -50.44 55.91
C VAL A 9 -13.54 -50.04 54.51
N ARG A 10 -13.68 -48.72 54.29
CA ARG A 10 -14.27 -47.91 53.18
C ARG A 10 -13.56 -48.09 51.80
N LYS A 11 -14.13 -47.78 50.61
CA LYS A 11 -14.62 -46.46 50.14
C LYS A 11 -15.36 -46.56 48.77
N LEU A 12 -16.47 -45.79 48.66
CA LEU A 12 -17.35 -45.45 47.50
C LEU A 12 -16.57 -44.92 46.26
N GLU A 13 -16.89 -45.25 44.99
CA GLU A 13 -18.11 -44.97 44.16
C GLU A 13 -18.40 -43.46 44.00
N SER A 14 -18.84 -42.86 42.89
CA SER A 14 -19.53 -43.21 41.64
C SER A 14 -19.41 -41.94 40.73
N GLY A 15 -19.41 -41.95 39.39
CA GLY A 15 -20.49 -42.36 38.48
C GLY A 15 -21.64 -41.34 38.47
N HIS A 16 -21.98 -40.71 37.33
CA HIS A 16 -23.33 -40.76 36.71
C HIS A 16 -23.60 -39.73 35.57
N CYS A 17 -24.12 -40.31 34.48
CA CYS A 17 -25.22 -39.95 33.56
C CYS A 17 -25.42 -38.53 32.98
N CYS A 18 -25.46 -38.53 31.64
CA CYS A 18 -26.12 -37.53 30.79
C CYS A 18 -27.63 -37.78 30.70
N VAL A 19 -28.42 -36.70 30.72
CA VAL A 19 -29.82 -36.67 30.29
C VAL A 19 -30.00 -35.50 29.33
N ILE A 20 -30.63 -35.76 28.18
CA ILE A 20 -31.06 -34.77 27.18
C ILE A 20 -32.57 -34.58 27.32
N PRO A 21 -33.09 -33.35 27.15
CA PRO A 21 -34.43 -33.18 26.62
C PRO A 21 -34.52 -32.26 25.39
N SER A 22 -35.63 -32.47 24.67
CA SER A 22 -36.02 -32.06 23.32
C SER A 22 -36.58 -30.63 23.15
N TYR A 23 -36.57 -30.16 21.90
CA TYR A 23 -37.11 -28.91 21.32
C TYR A 23 -38.54 -28.50 21.72
N VAL A 24 -38.80 -27.18 21.87
CA VAL A 24 -39.91 -26.39 21.24
C VAL A 24 -39.57 -24.87 21.20
N SER A 25 -39.91 -24.27 20.05
CA SER A 25 -40.07 -22.89 19.56
C SER A 25 -40.10 -21.61 20.45
N SER A 26 -39.65 -20.53 19.79
CA SER A 26 -40.22 -19.17 19.71
C SER A 26 -39.56 -18.00 20.46
N ASP A 27 -39.16 -17.02 19.66
CA ASP A 27 -39.18 -15.56 19.84
C ASP A 27 -38.49 -14.87 21.04
N ARG A 28 -37.66 -13.89 20.63
CA ARG A 28 -37.50 -12.53 21.19
C ARG A 28 -36.60 -12.31 22.41
N LEU A 29 -35.65 -11.40 22.14
CA LEU A 29 -35.09 -10.35 23.00
C LEU A 29 -34.13 -10.72 24.15
N TRP A 30 -32.86 -10.41 23.87
CA TRP A 30 -31.74 -10.06 24.78
C TRP A 30 -31.16 -11.15 25.70
N PRO A 31 -29.86 -11.06 26.00
CA PRO A 31 -29.38 -11.56 27.30
C PRO A 31 -28.63 -10.50 28.11
N GLN A 32 -29.12 -10.35 29.34
CA GLN A 32 -28.42 -9.93 30.55
C GLN A 32 -27.02 -10.57 30.63
N ARG A 33 -26.05 -9.80 31.14
CA ARG A 33 -24.73 -10.28 31.56
C ARG A 33 -24.87 -11.24 32.74
N LEU A 34 -24.41 -12.48 32.58
CA LEU A 34 -24.09 -13.40 33.67
C LEU A 34 -22.56 -13.49 33.81
N ALA A 35 -22.04 -12.91 34.90
CA ALA A 35 -20.64 -13.00 35.27
C ALA A 35 -20.43 -14.21 36.19
N TYR A 36 -19.65 -15.19 35.73
CA TYR A 36 -19.15 -16.28 36.58
C TYR A 36 -17.80 -15.86 37.19
N LYS A 37 -17.73 -15.75 38.51
CA LYS A 37 -16.47 -15.62 39.27
C LYS A 37 -16.00 -17.03 39.66
N HIS A 38 -14.85 -17.46 39.15
CA HIS A 38 -14.12 -18.57 39.75
C HIS A 38 -13.10 -18.02 40.77
N TYR A 39 -13.27 -18.41 42.03
CA TYR A 39 -12.23 -18.31 43.05
C TYR A 39 -11.35 -19.55 42.96
N VAL A 40 -10.03 -19.36 42.88
CA VAL A 40 -9.05 -20.40 43.18
C VAL A 40 -8.14 -19.86 44.27
N SER A 41 -8.31 -20.40 45.48
CA SER A 41 -7.41 -20.20 46.60
C SER A 41 -6.16 -21.07 46.39
N VAL A 42 -4.98 -20.44 46.30
CA VAL A 42 -3.70 -21.14 46.42
C VAL A 42 -2.91 -20.50 47.57
N THR A 43 -2.68 -21.31 48.58
CA THR A 43 -1.78 -21.09 49.70
C THR A 43 -0.33 -21.38 49.32
N SER A 44 0.58 -20.73 50.06
CA SER A 44 2.02 -20.94 50.19
C SER A 44 2.92 -20.06 49.32
N ALA A 45 3.89 -19.50 50.03
CA ALA A 45 4.77 -18.42 49.64
C ALA A 45 5.95 -18.95 48.82
N GLN A 46 6.21 -18.32 47.67
CA GLN A 46 7.57 -18.11 47.19
C GLN A 46 7.56 -16.99 46.14
N GLN A 47 8.44 -16.04 46.38
CA GLN A 47 8.57 -14.79 45.66
C GLN A 47 9.21 -15.07 44.29
N CYS A 48 8.43 -15.04 43.22
CA CYS A 48 8.93 -15.08 41.85
C CYS A 48 8.44 -13.83 41.10
N LYS A 49 9.39 -13.02 40.64
CA LYS A 49 9.12 -11.84 39.81
C LYS A 49 8.58 -12.32 38.45
N PHE A 50 7.33 -12.00 38.15
CA PHE A 50 6.75 -12.23 36.82
C PHE A 50 6.94 -10.99 35.95
N ILE A 51 7.65 -11.13 34.83
CA ILE A 51 7.63 -10.19 33.71
C ILE A 51 6.44 -10.61 32.83
N SER A 52 5.42 -9.76 32.74
CA SER A 52 4.28 -9.98 31.84
C SER A 52 4.67 -9.55 30.41
N VAL A 53 4.87 -10.52 29.52
CA VAL A 53 4.94 -10.27 28.08
C VAL A 53 3.51 -10.39 27.52
N ILE A 54 2.96 -9.26 27.07
CA ILE A 54 1.64 -9.19 26.44
C ILE A 54 1.84 -9.38 24.93
N TYR A 55 1.29 -10.46 24.37
CA TYR A 55 1.14 -10.61 22.92
C TYR A 55 -0.21 -10.04 22.49
N PRO A 56 -0.27 -9.14 21.49
CA PRO A 56 -1.54 -8.69 20.94
C PRO A 56 -2.09 -9.73 19.96
N THR A 57 -3.27 -10.25 20.29
CA THR A 57 -4.12 -11.05 19.39
C THR A 57 -4.78 -10.16 18.33
N HIS A 58 -4.85 -10.68 17.09
CA HIS A 58 -5.46 -10.15 15.87
C HIS A 58 -6.70 -9.24 16.02
N PRO A 59 -6.89 -8.24 15.12
CA PRO A 59 -8.20 -7.63 14.91
C PRO A 59 -8.90 -8.23 13.67
N LEU A 60 -10.08 -8.79 13.89
CA LEU A 60 -11.08 -9.03 12.84
C LEU A 60 -11.79 -7.73 12.48
N PHE A 61 -12.15 -7.67 11.20
CA PHE A 61 -12.90 -6.63 10.52
C PHE A 61 -14.20 -6.15 11.23
N ARG A 62 -14.47 -4.85 11.05
CA ARG A 62 -15.77 -4.18 10.84
C ARG A 62 -16.38 -3.44 12.05
N ARG A 63 -16.37 -2.09 12.03
CA ARG A 63 -17.41 -1.21 11.45
C ARG A 63 -17.08 0.26 11.77
N HIS A 64 -17.36 1.14 10.81
CA HIS A 64 -17.17 2.59 10.86
C HIS A 64 -17.54 3.24 12.22
N SER A 65 -16.59 3.99 12.78
CA SER A 65 -16.87 5.14 13.64
C SER A 65 -16.17 6.36 13.05
N SER A 66 -16.98 7.36 12.70
CA SER A 66 -16.59 8.67 12.16
C SER A 66 -15.51 9.33 13.03
N TRP A 67 -14.27 9.36 12.54
CA TRP A 67 -13.25 10.26 13.05
C TRP A 67 -13.47 11.64 12.42
N ARG A 68 -14.06 12.55 13.21
CA ARG A 68 -13.99 13.98 12.92
C ARG A 68 -12.54 14.42 13.09
N VAL A 69 -11.87 14.65 11.98
CA VAL A 69 -10.66 15.47 11.97
C VAL A 69 -11.13 16.93 11.87
N LEU A 70 -10.86 17.71 12.91
CA LEU A 70 -10.99 19.16 12.86
C LEU A 70 -9.88 19.68 11.92
N ALA A 71 -10.25 19.97 10.69
CA ALA A 71 -9.43 20.79 9.80
C ALA A 71 -9.73 22.26 10.14
N ALA A 72 -8.73 22.99 10.62
CA ALA A 72 -8.78 24.44 10.69
C ALA A 72 -8.76 25.01 9.25
N PRO A 73 -9.67 25.92 8.89
CA PRO A 73 -9.55 26.61 7.61
C PRO A 73 -8.37 27.59 7.69
N VAL A 74 -7.46 27.50 6.73
CA VAL A 74 -6.46 28.54 6.48
C VAL A 74 -7.23 29.75 5.91
N SER A 75 -7.44 30.76 6.75
CA SER A 75 -7.87 32.10 6.34
C SER A 75 -6.68 32.77 5.63
N LEU A 76 -6.84 33.06 4.34
CA LEU A 76 -5.96 33.98 3.61
C LEU A 76 -6.69 35.32 3.51
N ASP A 77 -6.65 36.08 4.60
CA ASP A 77 -6.83 37.52 4.56
C ASP A 77 -5.46 38.14 4.78
N GLU A 78 -4.74 38.42 3.69
CA GLU A 78 -3.65 39.39 3.71
C GLU A 78 -4.09 40.59 2.87
N GLU A 79 -4.68 41.58 3.54
CA GLU A 79 -4.62 42.96 3.07
C GLU A 79 -3.20 43.50 3.23
N PRO A 80 -2.65 44.26 2.26
CA PRO A 80 -1.36 44.89 2.43
C PRO A 80 -1.50 46.12 3.32
N SER A 81 -0.92 46.04 4.52
CA SER A 81 -0.69 47.19 5.39
C SER A 81 0.32 48.13 4.77
N SER A 82 -0.09 49.38 4.61
CA SER A 82 0.75 50.55 4.38
C SER A 82 1.75 50.76 5.52
N LEU A 83 3.03 51.00 5.21
CA LEU A 83 3.87 51.90 6.01
C LEU A 83 4.85 52.67 5.13
N SER A 84 4.81 53.97 5.38
CA SER A 84 5.67 55.06 4.92
C SER A 84 7.12 54.94 5.36
N GLU A 85 8.03 55.50 4.57
CA GLU A 85 8.92 56.58 5.02
C GLU A 85 9.51 57.28 3.79
N GLY A 86 9.51 58.61 3.84
CA GLY A 86 9.72 59.48 2.69
C GLY A 86 11.15 59.96 2.50
N GLU A 87 11.33 60.78 1.48
CA GLU A 87 12.25 61.91 1.48
C GLU A 87 11.77 62.96 0.46
N ASN A 88 11.83 64.21 0.90
CA ASN A 88 11.41 65.41 0.18
C ASN A 88 12.44 65.80 -0.90
N PHE A 89 12.03 66.43 -2.00
CA PHE A 89 12.40 67.83 -2.36
C PHE A 89 12.01 68.19 -3.81
N ASP A 90 11.15 69.23 -3.89
CA ASP A 90 11.05 70.37 -4.81
C ASP A 90 10.89 70.23 -6.34
N GLY A 91 10.00 71.07 -6.88
CA GLY A 91 9.70 71.16 -8.31
C GLY A 91 8.33 71.77 -8.63
N THR A 92 8.21 73.07 -8.38
CA THR A 92 7.11 74.01 -8.64
C THR A 92 6.40 73.86 -10.01
N SER A 93 5.06 73.95 -10.03
CA SER A 93 4.29 74.73 -11.01
C SER A 93 2.79 74.64 -10.71
N GLU A 94 2.23 75.75 -10.23
CA GLU A 94 0.80 76.01 -10.13
C GLU A 94 0.12 75.92 -11.49
N THR A 95 -1.08 75.33 -11.55
CA THR A 95 -2.23 75.94 -12.24
C THR A 95 -3.49 75.30 -11.68
N VAL A 96 -4.28 76.15 -11.01
CA VAL A 96 -5.62 75.86 -10.52
C VAL A 96 -6.58 75.89 -11.71
N SER A 97 -7.41 74.86 -11.83
CA SER A 97 -8.70 74.94 -12.52
C SER A 97 -9.65 74.03 -11.77
N ASP A 98 -10.55 74.66 -11.02
CA ASP A 98 -11.65 74.02 -10.33
C ASP A 98 -12.65 73.36 -11.29
N ASP A 99 -13.26 72.31 -10.74
CA ASP A 99 -14.70 72.04 -10.76
C ASP A 99 -15.24 70.87 -11.60
N ALA A 100 -16.26 70.27 -11.00
CA ALA A 100 -17.20 69.28 -11.48
C ALA A 100 -16.73 67.81 -11.51
N SER A 101 -16.98 67.15 -10.37
CA SER A 101 -17.53 65.79 -10.27
C SER A 101 -18.14 65.23 -11.57
N GLU A 102 -17.33 64.60 -12.41
CA GLU A 102 -17.84 63.65 -13.38
C GLU A 102 -18.04 62.31 -12.67
N MET A 103 -19.31 61.99 -12.43
CA MET A 103 -19.74 60.63 -12.19
C MET A 103 -19.05 59.70 -13.18
N LEU A 104 -18.33 58.70 -12.67
CA LEU A 104 -17.84 57.56 -13.46
C LEU A 104 -19.03 56.81 -14.07
N LEU A 105 -19.52 57.30 -15.21
CA LEU A 105 -20.48 56.58 -16.02
C LEU A 105 -19.75 55.39 -16.66
N PRO A 106 -20.34 54.17 -16.65
CA PRO A 106 -19.69 53.00 -17.24
C PRO A 106 -19.42 53.23 -18.72
N ARG A 107 -18.14 53.40 -19.10
CA ARG A 107 -17.73 53.38 -20.50
C ARG A 107 -18.13 52.01 -21.08
N LYS A 108 -19.07 51.99 -22.03
CA LYS A 108 -19.43 50.75 -22.73
C LYS A 108 -18.19 50.20 -23.43
N LEU A 109 -17.69 49.07 -22.95
CA LEU A 109 -16.55 48.36 -23.51
C LEU A 109 -16.81 48.03 -24.98
N LYS A 110 -15.79 48.18 -25.82
CA LYS A 110 -15.90 47.83 -27.25
C LYS A 110 -16.03 46.31 -27.38
N SER A 111 -16.65 45.84 -28.47
CA SER A 111 -16.87 44.40 -28.68
C SER A 111 -15.57 43.58 -28.65
N ASP A 112 -14.45 44.13 -29.07
CA ASP A 112 -13.17 43.42 -29.10
C ASP A 112 -12.52 43.34 -27.71
N GLU A 113 -12.69 44.37 -26.88
CA GLU A 113 -12.28 44.35 -25.46
C GLU A 113 -13.07 43.27 -24.70
N LEU A 114 -14.39 43.16 -24.95
CA LEU A 114 -15.22 42.13 -24.34
C LEU A 114 -14.80 40.70 -24.74
N LYS A 115 -14.43 40.49 -26.01
CA LYS A 115 -13.92 39.19 -26.49
C LYS A 115 -12.60 38.83 -25.83
N SER A 116 -11.69 39.81 -25.67
CA SER A 116 -10.43 39.60 -24.94
C SER A 116 -10.68 39.18 -23.51
N LEU A 117 -11.53 39.90 -22.77
CA LEU A 117 -11.85 39.58 -21.38
C LEU A 117 -12.48 38.20 -21.21
N LEU A 118 -13.34 37.78 -22.14
CA LEU A 118 -13.89 36.43 -22.15
C LEU A 118 -12.80 35.37 -22.38
N ALA A 119 -11.92 35.59 -23.37
CA ALA A 119 -10.80 34.69 -23.63
C ALA A 119 -9.85 34.60 -22.42
N ASP A 120 -9.58 35.73 -21.75
CA ASP A 120 -8.74 35.78 -20.55
C ASP A 120 -9.39 35.06 -19.37
N ALA A 121 -10.71 35.22 -19.17
CA ALA A 121 -11.47 34.50 -18.15
C ALA A 121 -11.48 32.98 -18.41
N GLU A 122 -11.63 32.56 -19.67
CA GLU A 122 -11.53 31.16 -20.07
C GLU A 122 -10.12 30.61 -19.86
N ARG A 123 -9.08 31.34 -20.27
CA ARG A 123 -7.68 30.98 -20.01
C ARG A 123 -7.42 30.84 -18.52
N GLN A 124 -7.86 31.79 -17.69
CA GLN A 124 -7.70 31.72 -16.24
C GLN A 124 -8.42 30.51 -15.62
N LYS A 125 -9.59 30.15 -16.15
CA LYS A 125 -10.31 28.95 -15.72
C LYS A 125 -9.54 27.67 -16.07
N LEU A 126 -8.96 27.60 -17.27
CA LEU A 126 -8.16 26.46 -17.71
C LEU A 126 -6.84 26.37 -16.92
N THR A 127 -6.15 27.48 -16.68
CA THR A 127 -4.92 27.48 -15.88
C THR A 127 -5.18 27.06 -14.45
N ARG A 128 -6.29 27.51 -13.84
CA ARG A 128 -6.72 27.06 -12.52
C ARG A 128 -6.94 25.56 -12.49
N LYS A 129 -7.74 25.01 -13.42
CA LYS A 129 -7.98 23.56 -13.51
C LYS A 129 -6.71 22.74 -13.73
N LEU A 130 -5.81 23.22 -14.59
CA LEU A 130 -4.52 22.60 -14.83
C LEU A 130 -3.67 22.59 -13.57
N SER A 131 -3.65 23.70 -12.82
CA SER A 131 -2.92 23.80 -11.56
C SER A 131 -3.47 22.85 -10.49
N GLU A 132 -4.81 22.75 -10.36
CA GLU A 132 -5.49 21.84 -9.43
C GLU A 132 -5.20 20.37 -9.79
N ALA A 133 -5.32 20.01 -11.07
CA ALA A 133 -4.99 18.67 -11.56
C ALA A 133 -3.52 18.31 -11.32
N ASN A 134 -2.60 19.26 -11.52
CA ASN A 134 -1.18 19.06 -11.26
C ASN A 134 -0.86 18.90 -9.77
N GLN A 135 -1.53 19.65 -8.89
CA GLN A 135 -1.43 19.45 -7.44
C GLN A 135 -1.92 18.06 -7.04
N TYR A 136 -3.06 17.64 -7.58
CA TYR A 136 -3.62 16.32 -7.32
C TYR A 136 -2.69 15.19 -7.81
N ASN A 137 -2.14 15.30 -9.02
CA ASN A 137 -1.16 14.36 -9.56
C ASN A 137 0.09 14.26 -8.65
N ARG A 138 0.61 15.39 -8.16
CA ARG A 138 1.74 15.39 -7.21
C ARG A 138 1.38 14.69 -5.90
N PHE A 139 0.17 14.91 -5.39
CA PHE A 139 -0.32 14.23 -4.20
C PHE A 139 -0.42 12.72 -4.41
N LEU A 140 -1.02 12.27 -5.52
CA LEU A 140 -1.13 10.85 -5.87
C LEU A 140 0.24 10.18 -6.01
N LYS A 141 1.19 10.82 -6.71
CA LYS A 141 2.56 10.32 -6.83
C LYS A 141 3.22 10.12 -5.46
N ARG A 142 3.04 11.05 -4.52
CA ARG A 142 3.56 10.92 -3.14
C ARG A 142 2.88 9.78 -2.38
N GLN A 143 1.56 9.63 -2.51
CA GLN A 143 0.84 8.54 -1.85
C GLN A 143 1.29 7.17 -2.39
N LEU A 144 1.47 7.07 -3.71
CA LEU A 144 1.97 5.87 -4.36
C LEU A 144 3.37 5.50 -3.83
N GLN A 145 4.30 6.46 -3.78
CA GLN A 145 5.64 6.24 -3.21
C GLN A 145 5.58 5.72 -1.77
N ILE A 146 4.77 6.32 -0.89
CA ILE A 146 4.63 5.89 0.50
C ILE A 146 4.11 4.45 0.59
N LYS A 147 3.17 4.07 -0.28
CA LYS A 147 2.63 2.71 -0.33
C LYS A 147 3.67 1.71 -0.83
N GLU A 148 4.48 2.08 -1.81
CA GLU A 148 5.58 1.26 -2.31
C GLU A 148 6.64 1.03 -1.25
N ASP A 149 7.07 2.07 -0.54
CA ASP A 149 8.05 1.95 0.55
C ASP A 149 7.53 1.04 1.67
N ALA A 150 6.24 1.15 2.00
CA ALA A 150 5.59 0.26 2.96
C ALA A 150 5.56 -1.20 2.48
N LEU A 151 5.29 -1.45 1.20
CA LEU A 151 5.32 -2.79 0.62
C LEU A 151 6.72 -3.39 0.65
N VAL A 152 7.77 -2.61 0.35
CA VAL A 152 9.16 -3.06 0.44
C VAL A 152 9.50 -3.46 1.88
N LYS A 153 9.07 -2.67 2.87
CA LYS A 153 9.25 -3.00 4.28
C LYS A 153 8.54 -4.31 4.65
N PHE A 154 7.25 -4.44 4.33
CA PHE A 154 6.49 -5.66 4.63
C PHE A 154 7.10 -6.90 3.96
N LYS A 155 7.61 -6.77 2.74
CA LYS A 155 8.32 -7.86 2.05
C LYS A 155 9.56 -8.31 2.81
N SER A 156 10.37 -7.36 3.30
CA SER A 156 11.57 -7.71 4.08
C SER A 156 11.22 -8.42 5.38
N GLU A 157 10.15 -8.01 6.06
CA GLU A 157 9.64 -8.68 7.27
C GLU A 157 9.12 -10.10 6.95
N LEU A 158 8.40 -10.25 5.84
CA LEU A 158 7.89 -11.54 5.38
C LEU A 158 9.04 -12.52 5.07
N ALA A 159 10.08 -12.05 4.38
CA ALA A 159 11.25 -12.87 4.07
C ALA A 159 11.97 -13.39 5.33
N VAL A 160 12.05 -12.58 6.39
CA VAL A 160 12.62 -13.02 7.69
C VAL A 160 11.75 -14.12 8.31
N LEU A 161 10.41 -13.94 8.31
CA LEU A 161 9.48 -14.95 8.84
C LEU A 161 9.51 -16.26 8.05
N GLU A 162 9.72 -16.21 6.73
CA GLU A 162 9.88 -17.41 5.90
C GLU A 162 11.12 -18.21 6.33
N LEU A 163 12.26 -17.54 6.53
CA LEU A 163 13.49 -18.19 6.99
C LEU A 163 13.34 -18.80 8.39
N GLU A 164 12.65 -18.12 9.31
CA GLU A 164 12.33 -18.67 10.62
C GLU A 164 11.42 -19.91 10.52
N LEU A 165 10.39 -19.87 9.67
CA LEU A 165 9.53 -21.03 9.40
C LEU A 165 10.31 -22.20 8.80
N GLN A 166 11.21 -21.92 7.86
CA GLN A 166 12.07 -22.94 7.25
C GLN A 166 12.98 -23.60 8.30
N ALA A 167 13.57 -22.83 9.21
CA ALA A 167 14.36 -23.37 10.31
C ALA A 167 13.51 -24.24 11.26
N LEU A 168 12.29 -23.80 11.59
CA LEU A 168 11.35 -24.57 12.40
C LEU A 168 10.92 -25.89 11.73
N VAL A 169 10.72 -25.88 10.42
CA VAL A 169 10.45 -27.10 9.63
C VAL A 169 11.63 -28.06 9.74
N GLY A 170 12.87 -27.59 9.54
CA GLY A 170 14.07 -28.43 9.67
C GLY A 170 14.21 -29.07 11.06
N LEU A 171 13.98 -28.30 12.13
CA LEU A 171 13.97 -28.84 13.50
C LEU A 171 12.85 -29.88 13.69
N ALA A 172 11.67 -29.63 13.12
CA ALA A 172 10.55 -30.58 13.20
C ALA A 172 10.82 -31.87 12.41
N GLU A 173 11.54 -31.81 11.29
CA GLU A 173 12.00 -32.96 10.51
C GLU A 173 12.97 -33.82 11.33
N GLU A 174 13.97 -33.19 11.97
CA GLU A 174 14.90 -33.89 12.86
C GLU A 174 14.18 -34.57 14.03
N ILE A 175 13.20 -33.90 14.64
CA ILE A 175 12.38 -34.46 15.72
C ILE A 175 11.50 -35.62 15.22
N ALA A 176 10.97 -35.53 13.99
CA ALA A 176 10.20 -36.61 13.40
C ALA A 176 11.09 -37.84 13.07
N ASN A 177 12.35 -37.60 12.69
CA ASN A 177 13.30 -38.63 12.27
C ASN A 177 14.07 -39.28 13.45
N SER A 178 14.20 -38.59 14.60
CA SER A 178 14.96 -39.05 15.78
C SER A 178 14.30 -40.18 16.60
N GLY A 179 13.28 -40.83 16.03
CA GLY A 179 12.59 -41.99 16.62
C GLY A 179 11.40 -41.61 17.50
N VAL A 180 10.37 -42.47 17.48
CA VAL A 180 9.16 -42.26 18.28
C VAL A 180 9.48 -42.48 19.76
N GLN A 181 9.41 -41.41 20.56
CA GLN A 181 9.59 -41.54 22.00
C GLN A 181 8.46 -42.40 22.60
N LEU A 182 8.82 -43.31 23.51
CA LEU A 182 7.88 -44.20 24.19
C LEU A 182 6.82 -43.36 24.93
N GLY A 183 5.53 -43.55 24.61
CA GLY A 183 4.43 -42.75 25.18
C GLY A 183 4.03 -41.51 24.37
N SER A 184 4.61 -41.30 23.18
CA SER A 184 4.23 -40.20 22.30
C SER A 184 2.73 -40.24 21.94
N ARG A 185 2.05 -39.11 22.16
CA ARG A 185 0.63 -38.93 21.80
C ARG A 185 0.45 -39.05 20.28
N LYS A 186 -0.66 -39.67 19.87
CA LYS A 186 -1.14 -39.62 18.49
C LYS A 186 -2.28 -38.61 18.32
N ILE A 187 -2.31 -37.96 17.17
CA ILE A 187 -3.37 -37.06 16.72
C ILE A 187 -3.79 -37.53 15.33
N ASN A 188 -5.07 -37.87 15.15
CA ASN A 188 -5.60 -38.40 13.88
C ASN A 188 -4.78 -39.58 13.31
N GLY A 189 -4.31 -40.48 14.18
CA GLY A 189 -3.51 -41.65 13.79
C GLY A 189 -2.02 -41.38 13.52
N LYS A 190 -1.60 -40.11 13.40
CA LYS A 190 -0.18 -39.72 13.26
C LYS A 190 0.44 -39.41 14.63
N TYR A 191 1.75 -39.62 14.79
CA TYR A 191 2.46 -39.17 15.98
C TYR A 191 2.50 -37.65 16.04
N ILE A 192 2.48 -37.08 17.25
CA ILE A 192 2.45 -35.62 17.44
C ILE A 192 3.58 -34.89 16.70
N GLN A 193 4.77 -35.51 16.62
CA GLN A 193 5.95 -35.01 15.93
C GLN A 193 5.69 -34.90 14.42
N SER A 194 5.27 -36.00 13.79
CA SER A 194 4.90 -36.02 12.36
C SER A 194 3.70 -35.11 12.04
N HIS A 195 2.74 -34.96 12.96
CA HIS A 195 1.60 -34.08 12.77
C HIS A 195 2.03 -32.60 12.81
N LEU A 196 2.95 -32.24 13.71
CA LEU A 196 3.52 -30.90 13.78
C LEU A 196 4.30 -30.56 12.51
N LEU A 197 5.14 -31.49 12.03
CA LEU A 197 5.88 -31.32 10.77
C LEU A 197 4.93 -31.01 9.60
N SER A 198 3.93 -31.85 9.36
CA SER A 198 2.96 -31.60 8.27
C SER A 198 2.21 -30.27 8.41
N ARG A 199 1.98 -29.81 9.64
CA ARG A 199 1.33 -28.52 9.91
C ARG A 199 2.26 -27.34 9.61
N LEU A 200 3.54 -27.46 9.95
CA LEU A 200 4.56 -26.45 9.66
C LEU A 200 4.86 -26.37 8.17
N GLU A 201 5.03 -27.50 7.48
CA GLU A 201 5.16 -27.57 6.03
C GLU A 201 3.99 -26.86 5.33
N ALA A 202 2.75 -27.14 5.75
CA ALA A 202 1.56 -26.50 5.19
C ALA A 202 1.50 -24.98 5.43
N VAL A 203 2.11 -24.47 6.50
CA VAL A 203 2.21 -23.03 6.77
C VAL A 203 3.35 -22.41 5.95
N HIS A 204 4.49 -23.10 5.87
CA HIS A 204 5.65 -22.69 5.07
C HIS A 204 5.29 -22.56 3.59
N GLU A 205 4.61 -23.55 3.00
CA GLU A 205 4.18 -23.49 1.60
C GLU A 205 3.22 -22.32 1.35
N LYS A 206 2.28 -22.06 2.27
CA LYS A 206 1.37 -20.91 2.16
C LYS A 206 2.12 -19.57 2.25
N ALA A 207 3.10 -19.47 3.13
CA ALA A 207 3.92 -18.26 3.24
C ALA A 207 4.71 -18.04 1.94
N LYS A 208 5.32 -19.10 1.41
CA LYS A 208 6.07 -19.09 0.15
C LYS A 208 5.20 -18.70 -1.05
N GLU A 209 3.96 -19.17 -1.13
CA GLU A 209 3.00 -18.74 -2.15
C GLU A 209 2.70 -17.23 -2.05
N GLN A 210 2.43 -16.72 -0.83
CA GLN A 210 2.17 -15.29 -0.63
C GLN A 210 3.37 -14.41 -0.99
N ILE A 211 4.61 -14.89 -0.78
CA ILE A 211 5.83 -14.17 -1.16
C ILE A 211 5.94 -14.07 -2.68
N LYS A 212 5.67 -15.16 -3.40
CA LYS A 212 5.65 -15.15 -4.87
C LYS A 212 4.68 -14.12 -5.43
N ASP A 213 3.47 -14.04 -4.86
CA ASP A 213 2.49 -13.04 -5.28
C ASP A 213 3.00 -11.60 -5.05
N VAL A 214 3.73 -11.37 -3.95
CA VAL A 214 4.36 -10.07 -3.66
C VAL A 214 5.55 -9.80 -4.60
N ASP A 215 6.28 -10.84 -5.02
CA ASP A 215 7.38 -10.73 -5.97
C ASP A 215 6.90 -10.27 -7.35
N LEU A 216 5.75 -10.76 -7.83
CA LEU A 216 5.11 -10.29 -9.07
C LEU A 216 4.72 -8.81 -9.01
N LEU A 217 4.60 -8.24 -7.82
CA LEU A 217 4.30 -6.83 -7.62
C LEU A 217 5.56 -5.96 -7.56
N LYS A 218 6.76 -6.55 -7.63
CA LYS A 218 8.03 -5.82 -7.63
C LYS A 218 8.28 -5.20 -9.00
N PHE A 219 8.89 -4.02 -8.99
CA PHE A 219 9.47 -3.46 -10.21
C PHE A 219 10.86 -4.06 -10.44
N GLU A 220 11.11 -4.41 -11.69
CA GLU A 220 12.41 -4.79 -12.23
C GLU A 220 13.00 -3.63 -13.00
N GLU A 221 14.31 -3.42 -12.85
CA GLU A 221 15.06 -2.45 -13.62
C GLU A 221 15.56 -3.12 -14.91
N ILE A 222 15.04 -2.65 -16.05
CA ILE A 222 15.34 -3.22 -17.36
C ILE A 222 16.01 -2.17 -18.20
N THR A 223 17.23 -2.47 -18.64
CA THR A 223 17.96 -1.62 -19.55
C THR A 223 17.53 -1.93 -20.99
N LEU A 224 16.99 -0.93 -21.66
CA LEU A 224 16.72 -0.96 -23.09
C LEU A 224 17.82 -0.22 -23.84
N PHE A 225 18.07 -0.65 -25.06
CA PHE A 225 18.98 0.04 -25.95
C PHE A 225 18.41 0.14 -27.37
N TRP A 226 18.80 1.21 -28.05
CA TRP A 226 18.55 1.43 -29.47
C TRP A 226 19.88 1.84 -30.12
N VAL A 227 20.16 1.36 -31.32
CA VAL A 227 21.42 1.64 -32.02
C VAL A 227 21.11 2.21 -33.39
N GLY A 228 21.70 3.35 -33.71
CA GLY A 228 21.54 3.99 -35.01
C GLY A 228 22.11 5.40 -35.04
N MET A 229 21.87 6.11 -36.15
CA MET A 229 22.18 7.53 -36.26
C MET A 229 20.93 8.32 -35.89
N ALA A 230 20.98 8.99 -34.75
CA ALA A 230 19.91 9.85 -34.25
C ALA A 230 20.49 10.97 -33.38
N GLU A 231 19.77 12.07 -33.25
CA GLU A 231 20.10 13.14 -32.30
C GLU A 231 19.44 12.87 -30.94
N SER A 232 18.18 12.42 -30.96
CA SER A 232 17.36 12.15 -29.79
C SER A 232 16.54 10.87 -29.97
N VAL A 233 16.48 10.05 -28.92
CA VAL A 233 15.70 8.82 -28.91
C VAL A 233 14.88 8.75 -27.64
N GLN A 234 13.59 8.50 -27.79
CA GLN A 234 12.66 8.31 -26.70
C GLN A 234 11.95 6.97 -26.84
N VAL A 235 11.82 6.21 -25.76
CA VAL A 235 11.01 4.98 -25.73
C VAL A 235 9.62 5.30 -25.22
N MET A 236 8.61 4.90 -26.00
CA MET A 236 7.20 5.01 -25.66
C MET A 236 6.62 3.61 -25.53
N GLY A 237 5.60 3.41 -24.69
CA GLY A 237 4.98 2.09 -24.64
C GLY A 237 3.73 1.98 -23.79
N SER A 238 3.22 0.77 -23.66
CA SER A 238 2.03 0.47 -22.87
C SER A 238 2.26 0.61 -21.36
N PHE A 239 3.52 0.70 -20.90
CA PHE A 239 3.87 0.81 -19.49
C PHE A 239 3.40 2.12 -18.84
N ASP A 240 3.27 3.20 -19.63
CA ASP A 240 2.75 4.49 -19.19
C ASP A 240 1.47 4.90 -19.97
N GLY A 241 0.89 3.94 -20.70
CA GLY A 241 -0.28 4.18 -21.54
C GLY A 241 0.00 5.05 -22.77
N TRP A 242 1.23 5.05 -23.29
CA TRP A 242 1.65 5.80 -24.47
C TRP A 242 1.56 7.33 -24.30
N THR A 243 1.92 7.84 -23.11
CA THR A 243 1.70 9.25 -22.79
C THR A 243 2.98 10.08 -22.77
N GLN A 244 3.93 9.75 -21.90
CA GLN A 244 5.13 10.53 -21.68
C GLN A 244 6.36 9.88 -22.32
N GLY A 245 6.51 8.56 -22.19
CA GLY A 245 7.72 7.82 -22.52
C GLY A 245 8.93 8.19 -21.65
N GLU A 246 10.07 7.61 -21.98
CA GLU A 246 11.35 7.85 -21.30
C GLU A 246 12.43 8.18 -22.32
N GLU A 247 13.19 9.24 -22.06
CA GLU A 247 14.30 9.67 -22.91
C GLU A 247 15.50 8.74 -22.73
N MET A 248 16.17 8.42 -23.83
CA MET A 248 17.34 7.54 -23.83
C MET A 248 18.62 8.36 -23.83
N SER A 249 19.57 7.98 -22.98
CA SER A 249 20.87 8.61 -22.90
C SER A 249 21.77 8.15 -24.04
N PRO A 250 22.40 9.06 -24.80
CA PRO A 250 23.35 8.69 -25.84
C PRO A 250 24.69 8.23 -25.24
N GLU A 251 25.12 7.05 -25.64
CA GLU A 251 26.45 6.47 -25.47
C GLU A 251 27.18 6.54 -26.81
N TYR A 252 28.15 7.47 -26.89
CA TYR A 252 28.93 7.67 -28.10
C TYR A 252 29.94 6.53 -28.30
N SER A 253 29.65 5.67 -29.28
CA SER A 253 30.52 4.56 -29.70
C SER A 253 30.95 4.74 -31.16
N GLY A 254 31.68 5.81 -31.47
CA GLY A 254 32.23 6.06 -32.80
C GLY A 254 31.15 6.43 -33.84
N ASP A 255 31.13 5.75 -34.98
CA ASP A 255 30.33 6.08 -36.18
C ASP A 255 28.80 5.88 -35.99
N TYR A 256 28.39 5.15 -34.96
CA TYR A 256 26.98 4.95 -34.59
C TYR A 256 26.79 5.27 -33.10
N ALA A 257 25.66 5.89 -32.75
CA ALA A 257 25.31 6.16 -31.36
C ALA A 257 24.47 5.00 -30.81
N ARG A 258 24.82 4.54 -29.61
CA ARG A 258 23.99 3.63 -28.82
C ARG A 258 23.21 4.47 -27.84
N PHE A 259 21.91 4.35 -27.81
CA PHE A 259 21.06 5.02 -26.84
C PHE A 259 20.62 3.99 -25.81
N SER A 260 20.73 4.29 -24.52
CA SER A 260 20.35 3.40 -23.43
C SER A 260 19.42 4.09 -22.43
N THR A 261 18.48 3.34 -21.85
CA THR A 261 17.65 3.82 -20.74
C THR A 261 17.27 2.67 -19.83
N THR A 262 17.00 2.96 -18.55
CA THR A 262 16.60 1.96 -17.56
C THR A 262 15.16 2.23 -17.14
N LEU A 263 14.26 1.29 -17.50
CA LEU A 263 12.86 1.35 -17.12
C LEU A 263 12.60 0.53 -15.85
N LYS A 264 11.71 1.03 -14.99
CA LYS A 264 11.20 0.30 -13.82
C LYS A 264 9.84 -0.30 -14.13
N LEU A 265 9.83 -1.57 -14.53
CA LEU A 265 8.62 -2.26 -15.01
C LEU A 265 8.28 -3.45 -14.13
N ARG A 266 6.99 -3.78 -13.98
CA ARG A 266 6.59 -5.03 -13.32
C ARG A 266 6.73 -6.21 -14.28
N PRO A 267 6.90 -7.45 -13.80
CA PRO A 267 6.81 -8.64 -14.63
C PRO A 267 5.55 -8.62 -15.50
N GLY A 268 5.69 -8.87 -16.79
CA GLY A 268 4.61 -8.68 -17.76
C GLY A 268 5.06 -8.47 -19.20
N ARG A 269 4.08 -8.23 -20.06
CA ARG A 269 4.29 -8.01 -21.49
C ARG A 269 3.92 -6.58 -21.83
N TYR A 270 4.87 -5.86 -22.42
CA TYR A 270 4.71 -4.46 -22.78
C TYR A 270 4.94 -4.25 -24.27
N GLU A 271 4.08 -3.46 -24.89
CA GLU A 271 4.31 -2.99 -26.25
C GLU A 271 5.10 -1.69 -26.17
N ILE A 272 6.18 -1.60 -26.94
CA ILE A 272 7.06 -0.42 -26.97
C ILE A 272 7.32 0.01 -28.41
N LYS A 273 7.67 1.28 -28.58
CA LYS A 273 8.11 1.86 -29.86
C LYS A 273 9.07 3.01 -29.58
N PHE A 274 10.00 3.23 -30.51
CA PHE A 274 11.00 4.29 -30.38
C PHE A 274 10.57 5.49 -31.19
N LEU A 275 10.65 6.67 -30.59
CA LEU A 275 10.51 7.95 -31.26
C LEU A 275 11.93 8.49 -31.47
N VAL A 276 12.40 8.45 -32.71
CA VAL A 276 13.76 8.79 -33.13
C VAL A 276 13.67 10.06 -33.95
N ASP A 277 14.20 11.17 -33.44
CA ASP A 277 14.13 12.49 -34.10
C ASP A 277 12.70 12.89 -34.56
N GLY A 278 11.70 12.48 -33.79
CA GLY A 278 10.28 12.73 -34.07
C GLY A 278 9.60 11.70 -34.99
N GLU A 279 10.34 10.70 -35.48
CA GLU A 279 9.79 9.62 -36.31
C GLU A 279 9.65 8.30 -35.54
N TRP A 280 8.54 7.59 -35.79
CA TRP A 280 8.26 6.31 -35.15
C TRP A 280 9.05 5.18 -35.79
N GLN A 281 9.96 4.57 -35.03
CA GLN A 281 10.80 3.47 -35.48
C GLN A 281 10.65 2.21 -34.62
N LEU A 282 10.87 1.06 -35.25
CA LEU A 282 10.97 -0.23 -34.58
C LEU A 282 12.44 -0.62 -34.45
N SER A 283 12.81 -1.13 -33.29
CA SER A 283 14.15 -1.69 -33.10
C SER A 283 14.19 -3.13 -33.63
N PRO A 284 15.23 -3.52 -34.38
CA PRO A 284 15.43 -4.91 -34.81
C PRO A 284 15.80 -5.85 -33.66
N GLU A 285 16.25 -5.30 -32.53
CA GLU A 285 16.72 -6.05 -31.35
C GLU A 285 15.56 -6.67 -30.55
N PHE A 286 14.34 -6.19 -30.74
CA PHE A 286 13.17 -6.64 -30.01
C PHE A 286 12.18 -7.35 -30.93
N PRO A 287 11.56 -8.46 -30.48
CA PRO A 287 10.47 -9.09 -31.21
C PRO A 287 9.36 -8.09 -31.52
N THR A 288 8.64 -8.28 -32.62
CA THR A 288 7.54 -7.39 -33.00
C THR A 288 6.18 -8.05 -32.84
N VAL A 289 5.17 -7.29 -32.44
CA VAL A 289 3.77 -7.71 -32.30
C VAL A 289 2.86 -6.74 -33.07
N GLY A 290 1.73 -7.25 -33.57
CA GLY A 290 0.78 -6.48 -34.36
C GLY A 290 1.06 -6.50 -35.87
N GLU A 291 0.20 -5.82 -36.63
CA GLU A 291 0.22 -5.81 -38.10
C GLU A 291 0.13 -4.38 -38.65
N GLY A 292 0.79 -4.15 -39.79
CA GLY A 292 0.75 -2.87 -40.50
C GLY A 292 1.30 -1.68 -39.69
N MET A 293 0.52 -0.61 -39.62
CA MET A 293 0.89 0.63 -38.92
C MET A 293 0.88 0.51 -37.39
N MET A 294 0.14 -0.48 -36.86
CA MET A 294 0.04 -0.77 -35.42
C MET A 294 1.13 -1.75 -34.96
N LYS A 295 2.13 -2.03 -35.81
CA LYS A 295 3.25 -2.89 -35.45
C LYS A 295 4.13 -2.17 -34.41
N ASN A 296 4.36 -2.87 -33.29
CA ASN A 296 5.12 -2.42 -32.13
C ASN A 296 6.20 -3.47 -31.78
N ASN A 297 7.21 -3.06 -31.00
CA ASN A 297 8.13 -4.00 -30.37
C ASN A 297 7.48 -4.58 -29.10
N LEU A 298 7.81 -5.83 -28.78
CA LEU A 298 7.35 -6.53 -27.58
C LEU A 298 8.50 -6.65 -26.60
N LEU A 299 8.31 -6.09 -25.41
CA LEU A 299 9.18 -6.23 -24.26
C LEU A 299 8.53 -7.21 -23.28
N VAL A 300 9.25 -8.26 -22.91
CA VAL A 300 8.81 -9.23 -21.89
C VAL A 300 9.71 -9.07 -20.68
N VAL A 301 9.08 -8.88 -19.53
CA VAL A 301 9.72 -8.79 -18.22
C VAL A 301 9.35 -10.07 -17.47
N GLU A 302 10.36 -10.83 -17.05
CA GLU A 302 10.19 -12.11 -16.37
C GLU A 302 9.99 -11.95 -14.85
#